data_AF-A0A5A8AHD7-F1
#
_entry.id   AF-A0A5A8AHD7-F1
#
_cell.length_a   1.000
_cell.length_b   1.000
_cell.length_c   1.000
_cell.angle_alpha   90.00
_cell.angle_beta   90.00
_cell.angle_gamma   90.00
#
_symmetry.space_group_name_H-M   'P 1'
#
loop_
_entity.id
_entity.type
_entity.pdbx_description
1 polymer ?
#
loop_
_entity_poly.entity_id
_entity_poly.type
_entity_poly.pdbx_seq_one_letter_code
_entity_poly.pdbx_strand_id
1 'polypeptide(L)'
;MKFIKNFLIRLLIIGTPLLVLYGYSQAVFEANRKKEHPTDAGLGIAYLLFIILALMITGLITDLIIRIRNKQYAAAASDLPFIILFLIPVLYILYQMKS
;
A
#
# COMPACT_ATOMS: atom_id res chain seq x y z
N MET A 1 23.91 10.42 -2.20
CA MET A 1 22.75 10.99 -2.91
C MET A 1 21.92 9.98 -3.72
N LYS A 2 22.54 9.00 -4.43
CA LYS A 2 21.80 7.99 -5.23
C LYS A 2 20.79 7.16 -4.40
N PHE A 3 21.17 6.74 -3.19
CA PHE A 3 20.29 6.00 -2.28
C PHE A 3 19.05 6.81 -1.87
N ILE A 4 19.25 8.03 -1.37
CA ILE A 4 18.16 8.95 -0.97
C ILE A 4 17.23 9.24 -2.16
N LYS A 5 17.78 9.49 -3.34
CA LYS A 5 16.98 9.72 -4.56
C LYS A 5 16.09 8.52 -4.87
N ASN A 6 16.64 7.30 -4.84
CA ASN A 6 15.87 6.09 -5.11
C ASN A 6 14.80 5.86 -4.05
N PHE A 7 15.13 6.10 -2.78
CA PHE A 7 14.17 6.02 -1.68
C PHE A 7 13.01 7.00 -1.84
N LEU A 8 13.28 8.28 -2.19
CA LEU A 8 12.26 9.29 -2.41
C LEU A 8 11.37 8.97 -3.62
N ILE A 9 11.95 8.49 -4.72
CA ILE A 9 11.16 8.05 -5.89
C ILE A 9 10.22 6.91 -5.51
N ARG A 10 10.71 5.92 -4.76
CA ARG A 10 9.87 4.81 -4.27
C ARG A 10 8.78 5.32 -3.35
N LEU A 11 9.11 6.21 -2.40
CA LEU A 11 8.15 6.81 -1.50
C LEU A 11 7.03 7.54 -2.26
N LEU A 12 7.35 8.23 -3.36
CA LEU A 12 6.34 8.88 -4.20
C LEU A 12 5.46 7.86 -4.94
N ILE A 13 6.09 6.89 -5.63
CA ILE A 13 5.36 5.83 -6.36
C ILE A 13 4.40 5.09 -5.41
N ILE A 14 4.85 4.87 -4.17
CA ILE A 14 4.11 4.17 -3.13
C ILE A 14 3.04 5.06 -2.49
N GLY A 15 3.40 6.30 -2.17
CA GLY A 15 2.53 7.23 -1.47
C GLY A 15 1.38 7.70 -2.33
N THR A 16 1.58 7.86 -3.65
CA THR A 16 0.54 8.38 -4.55
C THR A 16 -0.74 7.52 -4.55
N PRO A 17 -0.71 6.18 -4.77
CA PRO A 17 -1.91 5.35 -4.68
C PRO A 17 -2.62 5.43 -3.32
N LEU A 18 -1.86 5.49 -2.23
CA LEU A 18 -2.41 5.56 -0.87
C LEU A 18 -3.10 6.90 -0.60
N LEU A 19 -2.50 8.01 -1.06
CA LEU A 19 -3.08 9.34 -0.96
C LEU A 19 -4.34 9.47 -1.82
N VAL A 20 -4.33 8.90 -3.03
CA VAL A 20 -5.52 8.87 -3.91
C VAL A 20 -6.64 8.08 -3.23
N LEU A 21 -6.33 6.90 -2.68
CA LEU A 21 -7.32 6.11 -1.96
C LEU A 21 -7.85 6.83 -0.72
N TYR A 22 -6.99 7.55 0.01
CA TYR A 22 -7.41 8.37 1.15
C TYR A 22 -8.36 9.51 0.73
N GLY A 23 -8.06 10.22 -0.35
CA GLY A 23 -8.95 11.25 -0.88
C GLY A 23 -10.30 10.66 -1.32
N TYR A 24 -10.26 9.52 -2.02
CA TYR A 24 -11.45 8.80 -2.44
C TYR A 24 -12.28 8.32 -1.24
N SER A 25 -11.65 7.76 -0.21
CA SER A 25 -12.35 7.24 0.97
C SER A 25 -13.08 8.36 1.72
N GLN A 26 -12.45 9.53 1.89
CA GLN A 26 -13.09 10.70 2.50
C GLN A 26 -14.36 11.12 1.74
N ALA A 27 -14.28 11.22 0.41
CA ALA A 27 -15.42 11.57 -0.43
C ALA A 27 -16.55 10.53 -0.33
N VAL A 28 -16.22 9.24 -0.35
CA VAL A 28 -17.19 8.16 -0.22
C VAL A 28 -17.83 8.15 1.16
N PHE A 29 -17.06 8.33 2.23
CA PHE A 29 -17.60 8.39 3.60
C PHE A 29 -18.50 9.62 3.81
N GLU A 30 -18.15 10.77 3.25
CA GLU A 30 -19.00 11.96 3.30
C GLU A 30 -20.32 11.73 2.55
N ALA A 31 -20.27 11.19 1.33
CA ALA A 31 -21.46 10.86 0.56
C ALA A 31 -22.34 9.82 1.28
N ASN A 32 -21.73 8.81 1.90
CA ASN A 32 -22.45 7.75 2.62
C ASN A 32 -23.14 8.27 3.89
N ARG A 33 -22.55 9.24 4.60
CA ARG A 33 -23.17 9.90 5.76
C ARG A 33 -24.41 10.73 5.40
N LYS A 34 -24.50 11.20 4.16
CA LYS A 34 -25.64 11.99 3.66
C LYS A 34 -26.78 11.11 3.13
N LYS A 35 -26.61 9.79 3.06
CA LYS A 35 -27.66 8.85 2.64
C LYS A 35 -28.63 8.58 3.79
N GLU A 36 -29.90 8.43 3.44
CA GLU A 36 -30.98 8.08 4.36
C GLU A 36 -30.76 6.70 5.02
N HIS A 37 -30.12 5.78 4.28
CA HIS A 37 -29.63 4.49 4.79
C HIS A 37 -28.13 4.34 4.50
N PRO A 38 -27.25 4.62 5.48
CA PRO A 38 -25.82 4.43 5.31
C PRO A 38 -25.48 2.97 5.04
N THR A 39 -24.67 2.73 4.01
CA THR A 39 -24.13 1.41 3.67
C THR A 39 -22.77 1.18 4.34
N ASP A 40 -22.26 -0.06 4.39
CA ASP A 40 -20.89 -0.33 4.83
C ASP A 40 -19.87 0.04 3.74
N ALA A 41 -19.66 1.35 3.58
CA ALA A 41 -18.62 1.89 2.71
C ALA A 41 -17.21 1.53 3.19
N GLY A 42 -17.04 1.27 4.49
CA GLY A 42 -15.75 0.94 5.10
C GLY A 42 -15.19 -0.36 4.55
N LEU A 43 -16.05 -1.38 4.43
CA LEU A 43 -15.66 -2.68 3.88
C LEU A 43 -15.19 -2.57 2.41
N GLY A 44 -15.92 -1.83 1.57
CA GLY A 44 -15.51 -1.61 0.17
C GLY A 44 -14.16 -0.89 0.05
N ILE A 45 -13.91 0.10 0.90
CA ILE A 45 -12.63 0.80 0.97
C ILE A 45 -11.51 -0.12 1.48
N ALA A 46 -11.79 -0.98 2.46
CA ALA A 46 -10.84 -1.96 2.97
C ALA A 46 -10.43 -2.98 1.89
N TYR A 47 -11.36 -3.45 1.06
CA TYR A 47 -11.05 -4.30 -0.09
C TYR A 47 -10.15 -3.60 -1.12
N LEU A 48 -10.44 -2.34 -1.46
CA LEU A 48 -9.60 -1.55 -2.36
C LEU A 48 -8.19 -1.34 -1.79
N LEU A 49 -8.10 -1.04 -0.49
CA LEU A 49 -6.83 -0.92 0.22
C LEU A 49 -6.04 -2.22 0.15
N PHE A 50 -6.68 -3.37 0.40
CA PHE A 50 -6.05 -4.67 0.30
C PHE A 50 -5.48 -4.95 -1.08
N ILE A 51 -6.26 -4.69 -2.15
CA ILE A 51 -5.81 -4.88 -3.54
C ILE A 51 -4.60 -4.00 -3.84
N ILE A 52 -4.64 -2.72 -3.47
CA ILE A 52 -3.53 -1.79 -3.69
C ILE A 52 -2.28 -2.27 -2.95
N LEU A 53 -2.40 -2.61 -1.67
CA LEU A 53 -1.26 -3.11 -0.89
C LEU A 53 -0.71 -4.43 -1.44
N ALA A 54 -1.58 -5.35 -1.87
CA ALA A 54 -1.16 -6.62 -2.47
C ALA A 54 -0.33 -6.39 -3.74
N LEU A 55 -0.77 -5.52 -4.65
CA LEU A 55 -0.03 -5.15 -5.86
C LEU A 55 1.31 -4.47 -5.55
N MET A 56 1.35 -3.64 -4.52
CA MET A 56 2.57 -2.96 -4.11
C MET A 56 3.58 -3.91 -3.48
N ILE A 57 3.12 -4.82 -2.62
CA ILE A 57 3.97 -5.86 -2.02
C ILE A 57 4.53 -6.78 -3.11
N THR A 58 3.71 -7.25 -4.05
CA THR A 58 4.21 -8.12 -5.13
C THR A 58 5.26 -7.40 -5.97
N GLY A 59 5.04 -6.13 -6.34
CA GLY A 59 6.02 -5.32 -7.04
C GLY A 59 7.33 -5.14 -6.26
N LEU A 60 7.25 -4.85 -4.95
CA LEU A 60 8.42 -4.72 -4.07
C LEU A 60 9.19 -6.03 -3.93
N ILE A 61 8.50 -7.16 -3.79
CA ILE A 61 9.13 -8.49 -3.74
C ILE A 61 9.83 -8.81 -5.06
N THR A 62 9.17 -8.56 -6.20
CA THR A 62 9.77 -8.78 -7.52
C THR A 62 11.03 -7.93 -7.71
N ASP A 63 10.98 -6.64 -7.36
CA ASP A 63 12.13 -5.74 -7.46
C ASP A 63 13.27 -6.17 -6.51
N LEU A 64 12.94 -6.58 -5.28
CA LEU A 64 13.90 -7.12 -4.31
C LEU A 64 14.60 -8.37 -4.87
N ILE A 65 13.86 -9.33 -5.40
CA ILE A 65 14.40 -10.56 -6.00
C ILE A 65 15.34 -10.22 -7.16
N ILE A 66 14.91 -9.34 -8.08
CA ILE A 66 15.73 -8.91 -9.23
C ILE A 66 17.03 -8.25 -8.75
N ARG A 67 16.98 -7.36 -7.76
CA ARG A 67 18.18 -6.67 -7.24
C ARG A 67 19.13 -7.60 -6.52
N ILE A 68 18.62 -8.56 -5.75
CA ILE A 68 19.44 -9.60 -5.10
C ILE A 68 20.15 -10.43 -6.18
N ARG A 69 19.42 -10.88 -7.22
CA ARG A 69 20.01 -11.63 -8.34
C ARG A 69 21.10 -10.84 -9.06
N ASN A 70 20.92 -9.53 -9.21
CA ASN A 70 21.90 -8.63 -9.80
C ASN A 70 23.00 -8.17 -8.82
N LYS A 71 23.09 -8.75 -7.61
CA LYS A 71 24.05 -8.42 -6.55
C LYS A 71 24.03 -6.96 -6.09
N GLN A 72 22.90 -6.26 -6.27
CA GLN A 72 22.71 -4.86 -5.89
C GLN A 72 22.21 -4.74 -4.44
N TYR A 73 22.93 -5.31 -3.48
CA TYR A 73 22.46 -5.45 -2.09
C TYR A 73 22.12 -4.13 -1.40
N ALA A 74 22.91 -3.07 -1.65
CA ALA A 74 22.64 -1.75 -1.07
C ALA A 74 21.33 -1.12 -1.60
N ALA A 75 20.95 -1.41 -2.84
CA ALA A 75 19.68 -0.96 -3.41
C ALA A 75 18.52 -1.89 -3.00
N ALA A 76 18.77 -3.19 -2.86
CA ALA A 76 17.80 -4.16 -2.33
C ALA A 76 17.37 -3.80 -0.90
N ALA A 77 18.32 -3.33 -0.08
CA ALA A 77 18.04 -2.91 1.29
C ALA A 77 17.07 -1.72 1.39
N SER A 78 16.91 -0.92 0.32
CA SER A 78 15.94 0.19 0.33
C SER A 78 14.48 -0.28 0.30
N ASP A 79 14.24 -1.56 -0.01
CA ASP A 79 12.90 -2.10 -0.27
C ASP A 79 12.33 -2.72 1.02
N LEU A 80 13.22 -3.20 1.89
CA LEU A 80 12.90 -3.81 3.18
C LEU A 80 11.99 -2.93 4.06
N PRO A 81 12.26 -1.62 4.28
CA PRO A 81 11.41 -0.78 5.11
C PRO A 81 9.96 -0.73 4.61
N PHE A 82 9.76 -0.65 3.29
CA PHE A 82 8.42 -0.59 2.70
C PHE A 82 7.70 -1.93 2.78
N ILE A 83 8.42 -3.05 2.58
CA ILE A 83 7.85 -4.39 2.72
C ILE A 83 7.37 -4.63 4.15
N ILE A 84 8.20 -4.30 5.15
CA ILE A 84 7.85 -4.43 6.57
C ILE A 84 6.64 -3.53 6.89
N LEU A 85 6.65 -2.29 6.41
CA LEU A 85 5.57 -1.33 6.66
C LEU A 85 4.23 -1.82 6.08
N PHE A 86 4.21 -2.42 4.89
CA PHE A 86 2.96 -2.90 4.27
C PHE A 86 2.50 -4.26 4.77
N LEU A 87 3.38 -5.06 5.36
CA LEU A 87 2.97 -6.32 5.97
C LEU A 87 1.94 -6.08 7.09
N ILE A 88 2.12 -5.05 7.90
CA ILE A 88 1.25 -4.74 9.05
C ILE A 88 -0.21 -4.52 8.61
N PRO A 89 -0.54 -3.56 7.73
CA PRO A 89 -1.92 -3.34 7.32
C PRO A 89 -2.49 -4.52 6.52
N VAL A 90 -1.68 -5.23 5.71
CA VAL A 90 -2.16 -6.40 4.97
C VAL A 90 -2.57 -7.53 5.92
N LEU A 91 -1.73 -7.85 6.90
CA LEU A 91 -2.04 -8.89 7.89
C LEU A 91 -3.25 -8.49 8.75
N TYR A 92 -3.37 -7.21 9.10
CA TYR A 92 -4.50 -6.71 9.85
C TYR A 92 -5.82 -6.86 9.07
N ILE A 93 -5.85 -6.45 7.80
CA ILE A 93 -7.05 -6.59 6.96
C ILE A 93 -7.39 -8.07 6.75
N LEU A 94 -6.40 -8.92 6.50
CA LEU A 94 -6.60 -10.37 6.37
C LEU A 94 -7.18 -11.02 7.63
N TYR A 95 -6.74 -10.59 8.81
CA TYR A 95 -7.28 -11.05 10.08
C TYR A 95 -8.75 -10.63 10.22
N GLN A 96 -9.06 -9.36 9.98
CA GLN A 96 -10.43 -8.83 10.08
C GLN A 96 -11.39 -9.51 9.09
N MET A 97 -10.92 -9.88 7.91
CA MET A 97 -11.75 -10.56 6.90
C MET A 97 -12.03 -12.04 7.20
N LYS A 98 -11.26 -12.67 8.10
CA LYS A 98 -11.45 -14.07 8.51
C LYS A 98 -12.36 -14.22 9.74
N SER A 99 -12.57 -13.13 10.48
CA SER A 99 -13.42 -13.10 11.67
C SER A 99 -14.88 -12.87 11.31
#